data_AF-A0A0R1QK63-F1
#
_entry.id   AF-A0A0R1QK63-F1
#
_cell.length_a   1.000
_cell.length_b   1.000
_cell.length_c   1.000
_cell.angle_alpha   90.00
_cell.angle_beta   90.00
_cell.angle_gamma   90.00
#
_symmetry.space_group_name_H-M   'P 1'
#
loop_
_entity.id
_entity.type
_entity.pdbx_description
1 polymer ?
#
loop_
_entity_poly.entity_id
_entity_poly.type
_entity_poly.pdbx_seq_one_letter_code
_entity_poly.pdbx_strand_id
1 'polypeptide(L)' 'MYSNKYLKAYLVLKDVRQPDVAKLLGKSISTIRRKFENLGFTQRDMILLHDAYDIPLEVFFYDENKDDKSFKIDSK' A
#
# COMPACT_ATOMS: atom_id res chain seq x y z
N MET A 1 -1.79 -2.08 13.69
CA MET A 1 -1.39 -2.98 12.57
C MET A 1 -1.52 -2.17 11.30
N TYR A 2 -0.51 -2.12 10.44
CA TYR A 2 -0.56 -1.26 9.24
C TYR A 2 -1.79 -1.62 8.39
N SER A 3 -2.61 -0.62 8.10
CA SER A 3 -3.78 -0.82 7.26
C SER A 3 -3.40 -0.53 5.82
N ASN A 4 -3.52 -1.55 4.97
CA ASN A 4 -3.34 -1.38 3.53
C ASN A 4 -4.57 -0.74 2.87
N LYS A 5 -5.46 -0.06 3.62
CA LYS A 5 -6.69 0.56 3.11
C LYS A 5 -6.41 1.56 1.99
N TYR A 6 -5.47 2.48 2.19
CA TYR A 6 -5.11 3.47 1.16
C TYR A 6 -4.41 2.82 -0.02
N LEU A 7 -3.47 1.91 0.21
CA LEU A 7 -2.85 1.15 -0.88
C LEU A 7 -3.90 0.46 -1.75
N LYS A 8 -4.90 -0.21 -1.16
CA LYS A 8 -6.01 -0.84 -1.89
C LYS A 8 -6.81 0.19 -2.69
N ALA A 9 -7.11 1.35 -2.11
CA ALA A 9 -7.81 2.43 -2.82
C ALA A 9 -7.03 2.93 -4.03
N TYR A 10 -5.72 3.17 -3.89
CA TYR A 10 -4.86 3.58 -5.00
C TYR A 10 -4.81 2.54 -6.13
N LEU A 11 -4.72 1.25 -5.78
CA LEU A 11 -4.74 0.18 -6.77
C LEU A 11 -6.07 0.14 -7.54
N VAL A 12 -7.20 0.34 -6.86
CA VAL A 12 -8.52 0.44 -7.52
C VAL A 12 -8.60 1.64 -8.45
N LEU A 13 -8.14 2.82 -8.02
CA LEU A 13 -8.14 4.04 -8.85
C LEU A 13 -7.30 3.91 -10.12
N LYS A 14 -6.27 3.05 -10.08
CA LYS A 14 -5.36 2.80 -11.20
C LYS A 14 -5.69 1.53 -12.00
N ASP A 15 -6.84 0.91 -11.74
CA ASP A 15 -7.30 -0.36 -12.34
C ASP A 15 -6.27 -1.51 -12.20
N VAL A 16 -5.52 -1.52 -11.10
CA VAL A 16 -4.52 -2.54 -10.79
C VAL A 16 -5.14 -3.62 -9.91
N ARG A 17 -5.14 -4.86 -10.39
CA ARG A 17 -5.70 -6.01 -9.66
C ARG A 17 -4.60 -6.81 -8.97
N GLN A 18 -5.00 -7.69 -8.04
CA GLN A 18 -4.05 -8.57 -7.34
C GLN A 18 -3.14 -9.40 -8.27
N PRO A 19 -3.62 -9.93 -9.41
CA PRO A 19 -2.76 -10.63 -10.38
C PRO A 19 -1.67 -9.73 -10.97
N ASP A 20 -1.94 -8.45 -11.17
CA ASP A 20 -0.97 -7.49 -11.71
C ASP A 20 0.14 -7.21 -10.69
N VAL A 21 -0.24 -7.04 -9.42
CA VAL A 21 0.71 -6.93 -8.30
C VAL A 21 1.54 -8.21 -8.15
N ALA A 22 0.91 -9.38 -8.28
CA ALA A 22 1.58 -10.67 -8.20
C ALA A 22 2.62 -10.83 -9.31
N LYS A 23 2.25 -10.45 -10.55
CA LYS A 23 3.14 -10.43 -11.71
C LYS A 23 4.31 -9.46 -11.51
N LEU A 24 4.04 -8.22 -11.11
CA LEU A 24 5.06 -7.19 -10.88
C LEU A 24 6.09 -7.62 -9.84
N LEU A 25 5.63 -8.20 -8.72
CA LEU A 25 6.50 -8.60 -7.62
C LEU A 25 7.12 -9.99 -7.78
N GLY A 26 6.78 -10.73 -8.85
CA GLY A 26 7.23 -12.10 -9.08
C GLY A 26 6.79 -13.05 -7.96
N LYS A 27 5.56 -12.90 -7.46
CA LYS A 27 5.01 -13.65 -6.31
C LYS A 27 3.70 -14.33 -6.69
N SER A 28 3.31 -15.35 -5.92
CA SER A 28 1.99 -15.94 -6.08
C SER A 28 0.88 -15.00 -5.59
N ILE A 29 -0.33 -15.16 -6.13
CA ILE A 29 -1.52 -14.42 -5.67
C ILE A 29 -1.75 -14.64 -4.17
N SER A 30 -1.52 -15.86 -3.66
CA SER A 30 -1.67 -16.17 -2.23
C SER A 30 -0.67 -15.41 -1.35
N THR A 31 0.57 -15.23 -1.80
CA THR A 31 1.55 -14.38 -1.11
C THR A 31 1.12 -12.91 -1.11
N ILE A 32 0.63 -12.40 -2.24
CA ILE A 32 0.13 -11.01 -2.33
C ILE A 32 -1.05 -10.79 -1.38
N ARG A 33 -2.02 -11.71 -1.36
CA ARG A 33 -3.14 -11.66 -0.42
C ARG A 33 -2.67 -11.57 1.03
N ARG A 34 -1.72 -12.43 1.43
CA ARG A 34 -1.14 -12.39 2.79
C ARG A 34 -0.39 -11.09 3.09
N LYS A 35 0.26 -10.47 2.10
CA LYS A 35 0.87 -9.13 2.25
C LYS A 35 -0.16 -8.04 2.52
N PHE A 36 -1.29 -8.07 1.82
CA PHE A 36 -2.38 -7.14 2.04
C PHE A 36 -3.09 -7.33 3.39
N GLU A 37 -3.16 -8.56 3.87
CA GLU A 37 -3.87 -8.88 5.13
C GLU A 37 -2.97 -8.66 6.35
N ASN A 38 -1.76 -9.27 6.38
CA ASN A 38 -1.02 -9.43 7.63
C ASN A 38 0.51 -9.28 7.55
N LEU A 39 1.13 -9.50 6.38
CA LEU A 39 2.60 -9.51 6.27
C LEU A 39 3.20 -8.14 5.91
N GLY A 40 2.42 -7.26 5.28
CA GLY A 40 2.92 -6.01 4.75
C GLY A 40 3.86 -6.18 3.54
N PHE A 41 4.33 -5.05 3.04
CA PHE A 41 5.22 -4.96 1.89
C PHE A 41 6.66 -4.72 2.34
N THR A 42 7.63 -5.27 1.62
CA THR A 42 9.04 -4.94 1.87
C THR A 42 9.37 -3.62 1.19
N GLN A 43 10.45 -2.95 1.59
CA GLN A 43 10.89 -1.71 0.95
C GLN A 43 11.05 -1.87 -0.58
N ARG A 44 11.60 -3.01 -1.03
CA ARG A 44 11.72 -3.32 -2.46
C ARG A 44 10.36 -3.45 -3.14
N ASP A 45 9.38 -4.09 -2.50
CA ASP A 45 8.03 -4.18 -3.06
C ASP A 45 7.40 -2.77 -3.17
N MET A 46 7.58 -1.93 -2.16
CA MET A 46 7.04 -0.57 -2.14
C MET A 46 7.61 0.29 -3.27
N ILE A 47 8.93 0.25 -3.47
CA ILE A 47 9.60 0.96 -4.56
C ILE A 47 9.08 0.48 -5.91
N LEU A 48 8.97 -0.84 -6.13
CA LEU A 48 8.44 -1.37 -7.39
C LEU A 48 7.00 -0.93 -7.65
N LEU A 49 6.15 -0.91 -6.61
CA LEU A 49 4.76 -0.45 -6.74
C LEU A 49 4.67 1.06 -6.96
N HIS A 50 5.54 1.83 -6.33
CA HIS A 50 5.67 3.27 -6.55
C HIS A 50 6.08 3.55 -8.00
N ASP A 51 7.16 2.93 -8.48
CA ASP A 51 7.69 3.17 -9.82
C ASP A 51 6.72 2.70 -10.92
N ALA A 52 6.08 1.55 -10.73
CA ALA A 52 5.22 0.95 -11.75
C ALA A 52 3.85 1.63 -11.86
N TYR A 53 3.31 2.09 -10.73
CA TYR A 53 1.94 2.58 -10.66
C TYR A 53 1.85 4.01 -10.14
N ASP A 54 2.94 4.72 -9.86
CA ASP A 54 2.89 6.08 -9.30
C ASP A 54 2.02 6.14 -8.03
N ILE A 55 2.29 5.21 -7.11
CA ILE A 55 1.63 5.12 -5.79
C ILE A 55 2.52 5.83 -4.76
N PRO A 56 2.02 6.83 -4.00
CA PRO A 56 2.82 7.52 -2.99
C PRO A 56 3.34 6.56 -1.92
N LEU A 57 4.60 6.69 -1.48
CA LEU A 57 5.20 5.76 -0.53
C LEU A 57 4.51 5.80 0.85
N GLU A 58 3.92 6.94 1.20
CA GLU A 58 3.22 7.19 2.46
C GLU A 58 2.04 6.24 2.67
N VAL A 59 1.42 5.75 1.58
CA VAL A 59 0.23 4.88 1.66
C VAL A 59 0.53 3.51 2.29
N PHE A 60 1.80 3.11 2.31
CA PHE A 60 2.25 1.86 2.92
C PHE A 60 2.44 1.96 4.44
N PHE A 61 2.50 3.18 4.98
CA PHE A 61 2.82 3.45 6.38
C PHE A 61 1.62 3.91 7.22
N TYR A 62 0.42 3.94 6.62
CA TYR A 62 -0.79 4.32 7.33
C TYR A 62 -1.11 3.34 8.48
N ASP A 63 -1.27 3.88 9.68
CA ASP A 63 -1.67 3.13 10.87
C ASP A 63 -3.01 3.66 11.38
N GLU A 64 -4.06 2.86 11.18
CA GLU A 64 -5.43 3.17 11.63
C GLU A 64 -5.53 3.48 13.12
N ASN A 65 -4.53 3.10 13.93
CA ASN A 65 -4.51 3.32 15.38
C ASN A 65 -3.69 4.54 15.80
N LYS A 66 -3.02 5.24 14.87
CA LYS A 66 -2.21 6.43 15.18
C LYS A 66 -2.82 7.75 14.72
N ASP A 67 -3.74 7.71 13.76
CA ASP A 67 -4.32 8.92 13.17
C ASP A 67 -5.48 9.55 13.96
N ASP A 68 -5.70 9.12 15.20
CA ASP A 68 -6.50 9.86 16.19
C ASP A 68 -5.77 11.10 16.74
N LYS A 69 -4.49 11.30 16.41
CA LYS A 69 -3.76 12.53 16.73
C LYS A 69 -3.72 13.46 15.54
N SER A 70 -4.85 14.16 15.36
CA SER A 70 -4.92 15.53 14.83
C SER A 70 -4.01 15.83 13.63
N PHE A 71 -4.60 15.82 12.43
CA PHE A 71 -4.20 16.76 11.37
C PHE A 71 -4.44 18.19 11.91
N LYS A 72 -3.51 18.71 12.72
CA LYS A 72 -3.39 20.15 12.93
C LYS A 72 -2.75 20.69 11.68
N ILE A 73 -3.59 21.28 10.82
CA ILE A 73 -3.12 22.21 9.80
C ILE A 73 -2.65 23.44 10.59
N ASP A 74 -1.37 23.48 10.95
CA ASP A 74 -0.75 24.72 11.39
C ASP A 74 -0.73 25.64 10.16
N SER A 75 -1.79 26.43 10.03
CA SER A 75 -1.89 27.53 9.08
C SER A 75 -0.96 28.62 9.59
N LYS A 76 0.09 28.89 8.82
CA LYS A 76 1.02 30.00 9.07
C LYS A 76 0.57 31.23 8.29
#